data_AF-A0A7X1F631-F1
#
_entry.id   AF-A0A7X1F631-F1
#
_cell.length_a   1.000
_cell.length_b   1.000
_cell.length_c   1.000
_cell.angle_alpha   90.00
_cell.angle_beta   90.00
_cell.angle_gamma   90.00
#
_symmetry.space_group_name_H-M   'P 1'
#
loop_
_entity.id
_entity.type
_entity.pdbx_description
1 polymer ?
#
loop_
_entity_poly.entity_id
_entity_poly.type
_entity_poly.pdbx_seq_one_letter_code
_entity_poly.pdbx_strand_id
1 'polypeptide(L)'
;MAPASIAAYEAAIMRITITKGQADDGIAGIRDDGSRFATRFPKKGPLPHDAVHLFVEQELGLRGAFWGMVAGGYHPEEIAAIAHAAGHASASRAQVPQAHIVELLQAERIVECFEADLWSGGKGDPALLIAVAATACADSFVPLPTFGPADVAAVRDQIRGFSARWLPAAPGHGETIEWREGD
;
A
#
# COMPACT_ATOMS: atom_id res chain seq x y z
N MET A 1 -37.76 -23.94 -16.22
CA MET A 1 -36.98 -22.96 -15.43
C MET A 1 -35.54 -23.42 -15.44
N ALA A 2 -34.68 -22.72 -16.17
CA ALA A 2 -33.22 -22.91 -16.06
C ALA A 2 -32.73 -22.18 -14.81
N PRO A 3 -31.69 -22.68 -14.11
CA PRO A 3 -31.08 -21.91 -13.02
C PRO A 3 -30.40 -20.67 -13.60
N ALA A 4 -30.54 -19.55 -12.90
CA ALA A 4 -29.78 -18.34 -13.18
C ALA A 4 -28.28 -18.68 -13.12
N SER A 5 -27.57 -18.35 -14.19
CA SER A 5 -26.12 -18.35 -14.24
C SER A 5 -25.59 -17.56 -13.06
N ILE A 6 -24.81 -18.20 -12.18
CA ILE A 6 -23.90 -17.49 -11.29
C ILE A 6 -22.90 -16.83 -12.25
N ALA A 7 -23.15 -15.58 -12.61
CA ALA A 7 -22.06 -14.72 -13.05
C ALA A 7 -21.07 -14.76 -11.88
N ALA A 8 -19.90 -15.34 -12.11
CA ALA A 8 -18.76 -15.05 -11.26
C ALA A 8 -18.72 -13.53 -11.16
N TYR A 9 -18.89 -12.98 -9.96
CA TYR A 9 -18.55 -11.59 -9.73
C TYR A 9 -17.08 -11.52 -10.13
N GLU A 10 -16.77 -10.91 -11.29
CA GLU A 10 -15.40 -10.51 -11.52
C GLU A 10 -15.09 -9.53 -10.39
N ALA A 11 -14.19 -9.91 -9.50
CA ALA A 11 -13.72 -9.03 -8.43
C ALA A 11 -13.41 -7.66 -9.04
N ALA A 12 -13.86 -6.58 -8.39
CA ALA A 12 -13.56 -5.24 -8.85
C ALA A 12 -12.02 -5.09 -8.90
N ILE A 13 -11.50 -4.82 -10.11
CA ILE A 13 -10.07 -4.73 -10.36
C ILE A 13 -9.73 -3.30 -10.78
N MET A 14 -9.02 -2.61 -9.91
CA MET A 14 -8.33 -1.37 -10.28
C MET A 14 -6.94 -1.71 -10.83
N ARG A 15 -6.60 -1.19 -12.00
CA ARG A 15 -5.26 -1.38 -12.61
C ARG A 15 -4.41 -0.16 -12.37
N ILE A 16 -3.23 -0.35 -11.80
CA ILE A 16 -2.32 0.72 -11.41
C ILE A 16 -1.00 0.52 -12.12
N THR A 17 -0.56 1.51 -12.87
CA THR A 17 0.75 1.53 -13.51
C THR A 17 1.67 2.50 -12.79
N ILE A 18 2.78 1.97 -12.29
CA ILE A 18 3.87 2.77 -11.72
C ILE A 18 4.97 2.87 -12.77
N THR A 19 5.29 4.09 -13.18
CA THR A 19 6.31 4.40 -14.19
C THR A 19 7.54 4.99 -13.54
N LYS A 20 8.70 4.36 -13.75
CA LYS A 20 9.97 4.79 -13.20
C LYS A 20 10.39 6.13 -13.81
N GLY A 21 10.55 7.16 -13.00
CA GLY A 21 11.08 8.43 -13.46
C GLY A 21 12.50 8.72 -12.96
N GLN A 22 13.04 9.85 -13.42
CA GLN A 22 14.37 10.31 -13.00
C GLN A 22 14.34 10.91 -11.59
N ALA A 23 13.45 11.88 -11.36
CA ALA A 23 13.27 12.53 -10.06
C ALA A 23 12.09 11.93 -9.29
N ASP A 24 10.93 11.86 -9.94
CA ASP A 24 9.68 11.35 -9.37
C ASP A 24 9.19 10.15 -10.17
N ASP A 25 8.57 9.19 -9.50
CA ASP A 25 7.88 8.09 -10.16
C ASP A 25 6.44 8.51 -10.50
N GLY A 26 6.00 8.17 -11.71
CA GLY A 26 4.64 8.45 -12.16
C GLY A 26 3.70 7.33 -11.74
N ILE A 27 2.49 7.67 -11.31
CA ILE A 27 1.44 6.72 -11.01
C ILE A 27 0.23 7.07 -11.84
N ALA A 28 -0.36 6.08 -12.50
CA ALA A 28 -1.65 6.23 -13.17
C ALA A 28 -2.49 4.98 -12.93
N GLY A 29 -3.81 5.14 -12.84
CA GLY A 29 -4.69 3.99 -12.71
C GLY A 29 -6.03 4.17 -13.39
N ILE A 30 -6.68 3.02 -13.60
CA ILE A 30 -8.04 2.90 -14.12
C ILE A 30 -8.81 2.04 -13.11
N ARG A 31 -9.88 2.60 -12.54
CA ARG A 31 -10.77 1.91 -11.62
C ARG A 31 -11.71 0.97 -12.37
N ASP A 32 -12.47 0.18 -11.62
CA ASP A 32 -13.48 -0.74 -12.14
C ASP A 32 -14.61 0.00 -12.89
N ASP A 33 -15.00 1.18 -12.42
CA ASP A 33 -15.97 2.08 -13.07
C ASP A 33 -15.42 2.80 -14.32
N GLY A 34 -14.16 2.55 -14.66
CA GLY A 34 -13.45 3.15 -15.80
C GLY A 34 -12.92 4.56 -15.56
N SER A 35 -13.18 5.16 -14.38
CA SER A 35 -12.59 6.43 -13.99
C SER A 35 -11.07 6.30 -13.85
N ARG A 36 -10.37 7.41 -14.04
CA ARG A 36 -8.91 7.45 -14.12
C ARG A 36 -8.33 8.45 -13.16
N PHE A 37 -7.13 8.17 -12.69
CA PHE A 37 -6.31 9.10 -11.92
C PHE A 37 -4.87 9.03 -12.42
N ALA A 38 -4.13 10.11 -12.20
CA ALA A 38 -2.70 10.15 -12.42
C ALA A 38 -2.05 11.16 -11.49
N THR A 39 -0.89 10.83 -10.95
CA THR A 39 -0.10 11.71 -10.09
C THR A 39 1.38 11.34 -10.18
N ARG A 40 2.21 12.03 -9.41
CA ARG A 40 3.65 11.78 -9.28
C ARG A 40 4.01 11.79 -7.80
N PHE A 41 4.90 10.87 -7.42
CA PHE A 41 5.42 10.84 -6.06
C PHE A 41 6.95 10.94 -6.05
N PRO A 42 7.51 11.69 -5.07
CA PRO A 42 8.95 11.79 -4.92
C PRO A 42 9.55 10.46 -4.50
N LYS A 43 10.78 10.19 -4.95
CA LYS A 43 11.52 8.98 -4.53
C LYS A 43 11.85 9.04 -3.04
N LYS A 44 11.31 8.09 -2.26
CA LYS A 44 11.62 7.91 -0.82
C LYS A 44 12.60 6.77 -0.53
N GLY A 45 13.08 6.07 -1.56
CA GLY A 45 13.96 4.92 -1.39
C GLY A 45 14.23 4.19 -2.71
N PRO A 46 14.73 2.94 -2.64
CA PRO A 46 15.05 2.14 -3.82
C PRO A 46 13.79 1.69 -4.59
N LEU A 47 12.65 1.57 -3.90
CA LEU A 47 11.34 1.29 -4.49
C LEU A 47 10.39 2.47 -4.26
N PRO A 48 9.34 2.63 -5.07
CA PRO A 48 8.27 3.58 -4.83
C PRO A 48 7.50 3.18 -3.56
N HIS A 49 7.29 4.15 -2.67
CA HIS A 49 6.59 3.96 -1.40
C HIS A 49 5.16 3.40 -1.61
N ASP A 50 4.43 3.96 -2.58
CA ASP A 50 3.06 3.52 -2.88
C ASP A 50 3.01 2.11 -3.50
N ALA A 51 4.11 1.62 -4.07
CA ALA A 51 4.21 0.22 -4.48
C ALA A 51 4.26 -0.71 -3.27
N VAL A 52 4.92 -0.29 -2.17
CA VAL A 52 4.93 -1.05 -0.93
C VAL A 52 3.54 -1.07 -0.29
N HIS A 53 2.82 0.06 -0.32
CA HIS A 53 1.40 0.10 0.05
C HIS A 53 0.58 -0.95 -0.71
N LEU A 54 0.78 -1.14 -2.02
CA LEU A 54 0.03 -2.15 -2.78
C LEU A 54 0.19 -3.56 -2.19
N PHE A 55 1.43 -3.97 -1.94
CA PHE A 55 1.71 -5.33 -1.46
C PHE A 55 1.25 -5.53 -0.03
N VAL A 56 1.47 -4.54 0.84
CA VAL A 56 1.03 -4.60 2.24
C VAL A 56 -0.49 -4.61 2.34
N GLU A 57 -1.16 -3.64 1.73
CA GLU A 57 -2.59 -3.49 1.89
C GLU A 57 -3.37 -4.62 1.22
N GLN A 58 -2.89 -5.13 0.08
CA GLN A 58 -3.53 -6.26 -0.58
C GLN A 58 -3.35 -7.57 0.20
N GLU A 59 -2.15 -7.85 0.71
CA GLU A 59 -1.89 -9.07 1.49
C GLU A 59 -2.65 -9.05 2.83
N LEU A 60 -2.65 -7.91 3.50
CA LEU A 60 -3.27 -7.75 4.82
C LEU A 60 -4.76 -7.41 4.76
N GLY A 61 -5.32 -7.24 3.56
CA GLY A 61 -6.74 -6.91 3.36
C GLY A 61 -7.14 -5.53 3.87
N LEU A 62 -6.24 -4.55 3.88
CA LEU A 62 -6.48 -3.20 4.40
C LEU A 62 -7.25 -2.34 3.39
N ARG A 63 -8.59 -2.38 3.42
CA ARG A 63 -9.45 -1.79 2.36
C ARG A 63 -9.86 -0.34 2.60
N GLY A 64 -9.73 0.16 3.82
CA GLY A 64 -9.87 1.57 4.19
C GLY A 64 -8.51 2.29 4.29
N ALA A 65 -7.45 1.69 3.75
CA ALA A 65 -6.13 2.30 3.62
C ALA A 65 -5.95 2.99 2.25
N PHE A 66 -4.73 3.29 1.84
CA PHE A 66 -4.45 4.17 0.71
C PHE A 66 -5.07 3.66 -0.60
N TRP A 67 -4.75 2.44 -1.05
CA TRP A 67 -5.24 1.93 -2.33
C TRP A 67 -6.70 1.53 -2.29
N GLY A 68 -7.21 1.11 -1.13
CA GLY A 68 -8.63 0.91 -0.94
C GLY A 68 -9.45 2.20 -1.05
N MET A 69 -8.95 3.31 -0.48
CA MET A 69 -9.55 4.63 -0.68
C MET A 69 -9.44 5.09 -2.13
N VAL A 70 -8.30 4.87 -2.80
CA VAL A 70 -8.18 5.17 -4.23
C VAL A 70 -9.19 4.37 -5.04
N ALA A 71 -9.35 3.07 -4.78
CA ALA A 71 -10.36 2.23 -5.44
C ALA A 71 -11.78 2.76 -5.19
N GLY A 72 -12.07 3.23 -3.98
CA GLY A 72 -13.33 3.89 -3.60
C GLY A 72 -13.55 5.29 -4.18
N GLY A 73 -12.67 5.76 -5.08
CA GLY A 73 -12.87 6.98 -5.87
C GLY A 73 -12.04 8.20 -5.43
N TYR A 74 -11.34 8.13 -4.32
CA TYR A 74 -10.47 9.24 -3.87
C TYR A 74 -9.28 9.42 -4.81
N HIS A 75 -8.82 10.66 -4.96
CA HIS A 75 -7.56 10.92 -5.65
C HIS A 75 -6.37 10.66 -4.70
N PRO A 76 -5.26 10.07 -5.16
CA PRO A 76 -4.08 9.80 -4.31
C PRO A 76 -3.58 11.03 -3.52
N GLU A 77 -3.60 12.22 -4.14
CA GLU A 77 -3.16 13.47 -3.49
C GLU A 77 -4.09 13.92 -2.35
N GLU A 78 -5.39 13.61 -2.43
CA GLU A 78 -6.34 13.91 -1.35
C GLU A 78 -6.05 13.06 -0.13
N ILE A 79 -5.74 11.77 -0.33
CA ILE A 79 -5.41 10.83 0.74
C ILE A 79 -4.08 11.23 1.39
N ALA A 80 -3.07 11.61 0.59
CA ALA A 80 -1.80 12.10 1.11
C ALA A 80 -1.98 13.36 1.99
N ALA A 81 -2.90 14.26 1.61
CA ALA A 81 -3.25 15.42 2.43
C ALA A 81 -3.94 15.03 3.74
N ILE A 82 -4.83 14.03 3.71
CA ILE A 82 -5.50 13.49 4.91
C ILE A 82 -4.46 12.88 5.86
N ALA A 83 -3.56 12.01 5.37
CA ALA A 83 -2.51 11.40 6.17
C ALA A 83 -1.59 12.45 6.80
N HIS A 84 -1.17 13.45 6.02
CA HIS A 84 -0.34 14.56 6.52
C HIS A 84 -1.05 15.36 7.62
N ALA A 85 -2.33 15.69 7.44
CA ALA A 85 -3.13 16.42 8.42
C ALA A 85 -3.35 15.61 9.72
N ALA A 86 -3.39 14.29 9.62
CA ALA A 86 -3.51 13.37 10.76
C ALA A 86 -2.23 13.21 11.59
N GLY A 87 -1.14 13.91 11.24
CA GLY A 87 0.10 13.87 12.00
C GLY A 87 1.08 12.78 11.56
N HIS A 88 0.83 12.09 10.44
CA HIS A 88 1.74 11.07 9.87
C HIS A 88 3.21 11.55 9.81
N ALA A 89 3.43 12.84 9.51
CA ALA A 89 4.76 13.39 9.36
C ALA A 89 5.57 13.58 10.67
N SER A 90 5.04 13.26 11.87
CA SER A 90 5.83 13.18 13.11
C SER A 90 5.07 12.52 14.26
N ALA A 91 5.67 11.55 14.94
CA ALA A 91 5.14 10.94 16.18
C ALA A 91 4.82 11.97 17.27
N SER A 92 5.57 13.08 17.37
CA SER A 92 5.31 14.15 18.33
C SER A 92 4.05 14.98 18.03
N ARG A 93 3.48 14.83 16.83
CA ARG A 93 2.25 15.50 16.38
C ARG A 93 1.07 14.55 16.25
N ALA A 94 1.26 13.25 16.53
CA ALA A 94 0.20 12.28 16.49
C ALA A 94 -0.89 12.62 17.53
N GLN A 95 -2.14 12.47 17.12
CA GLN A 95 -3.32 12.60 17.97
C GLN A 95 -4.19 11.36 17.77
N VAL A 96 -5.17 11.14 18.65
CA VAL A 96 -6.15 10.08 18.45
C VAL A 96 -6.87 10.33 17.11
N PRO A 97 -6.73 9.44 16.13
CA PRO A 97 -7.29 9.67 14.80
C PRO A 97 -8.81 9.53 14.80
N GLN A 98 -9.44 10.15 13.81
CA GLN A 98 -10.84 9.88 13.52
C GLN A 98 -11.00 8.45 13.00
N ALA A 99 -12.13 7.81 13.29
CA ALA A 99 -12.35 6.40 12.96
C ALA A 99 -12.09 6.06 11.48
N HIS A 100 -12.43 6.97 10.57
CA HIS A 100 -12.31 6.75 9.13
C HIS A 100 -10.88 6.83 8.57
N ILE A 101 -9.88 7.22 9.37
CA ILE A 101 -8.46 7.26 8.97
C ILE A 101 -7.59 6.28 9.76
N VAL A 102 -8.18 5.47 10.65
CA VAL A 102 -7.45 4.50 11.47
C VAL A 102 -6.67 3.52 10.58
N GLU A 103 -7.35 2.92 9.60
CA GLU A 103 -6.74 1.91 8.73
C GLU A 103 -5.69 2.50 7.78
N LEU A 104 -5.89 3.74 7.32
CA LEU A 104 -4.88 4.52 6.62
C LEU A 104 -3.60 4.65 7.45
N LEU A 105 -3.70 5.07 8.72
CA LEU A 105 -2.52 5.19 9.59
C LEU A 105 -1.89 3.84 9.95
N GLN A 106 -2.69 2.78 10.11
CA GLN A 106 -2.18 1.43 10.31
C GLN A 106 -1.31 0.99 9.14
N ALA A 107 -1.79 1.16 7.90
CA ALA A 107 -1.05 0.82 6.70
C ALA A 107 0.26 1.59 6.60
N GLU A 108 0.25 2.90 6.83
CA GLU A 108 1.45 3.75 6.83
C GLU A 108 2.53 3.21 7.81
N ARG A 109 2.15 2.86 9.05
CA ARG A 109 3.10 2.34 10.04
C ARG A 109 3.69 0.99 9.63
N ILE A 110 2.87 0.12 9.05
CA ILE A 110 3.31 -1.20 8.60
C ILE A 110 4.21 -1.08 7.36
N VAL A 111 3.86 -0.22 6.41
CA VAL A 111 4.65 0.06 5.20
C VAL A 111 6.05 0.56 5.58
N GLU A 112 6.16 1.52 6.50
CA GLU A 112 7.45 2.01 7.00
C GLU A 112 8.30 0.88 7.60
N CYS A 113 7.68 -0.09 8.28
CA CYS A 113 8.39 -1.26 8.82
C CYS A 113 8.92 -2.17 7.70
N PHE A 114 8.15 -2.38 6.63
CA PHE A 114 8.61 -3.15 5.46
C PHE A 114 9.68 -2.42 4.65
N GLU A 115 9.63 -1.09 4.54
CA GLU A 115 10.69 -0.29 3.93
C GLU A 115 12.00 -0.41 4.71
N ALA A 116 11.94 -0.29 6.04
CA ALA A 116 13.12 -0.47 6.90
C ALA A 116 13.69 -1.89 6.82
N ASP A 117 12.83 -2.91 6.78
CA ASP A 117 13.22 -4.32 6.59
C ASP A 117 13.88 -4.54 5.23
N LEU A 118 13.32 -3.96 4.16
CA LEU A 118 13.87 -4.01 2.81
C LEU A 118 15.27 -3.37 2.75
N TRP A 119 15.46 -2.21 3.36
CA TRP A 119 16.76 -1.55 3.41
C TRP A 119 17.81 -2.37 4.18
N SER A 120 17.35 -3.25 5.08
CA SER A 120 18.16 -4.21 5.81
C SER A 120 18.29 -5.58 5.11
N GLY A 121 17.80 -5.69 3.87
CA GLY A 121 17.92 -6.90 3.04
C GLY A 121 16.73 -7.86 3.06
N GLY A 122 15.64 -7.52 3.76
CA GLY A 122 14.36 -8.25 3.71
C GLY A 122 14.40 -9.67 4.29
N LYS A 123 15.24 -9.87 5.31
CA LYS A 123 15.51 -11.19 5.93
C LYS A 123 15.44 -11.17 7.46
N GLY A 124 14.95 -10.08 8.06
CA GLY A 124 14.80 -9.98 9.50
C GLY A 124 13.79 -10.99 10.06
N ASP A 125 13.81 -11.21 11.37
CA ASP A 125 12.81 -12.02 12.05
C ASP A 125 11.40 -11.43 11.84
N PRO A 126 10.44 -12.17 11.25
CA PRO A 126 9.06 -11.71 11.10
C PRO A 126 8.41 -11.28 12.42
N ALA A 127 8.70 -11.97 13.53
CA ALA A 127 8.12 -11.63 14.83
C ALA A 127 8.62 -10.25 15.32
N LEU A 128 9.89 -9.94 15.04
CA LEU A 128 10.45 -8.63 15.35
C LEU A 128 9.80 -7.52 14.51
N LEU A 129 9.59 -7.75 13.21
CA LEU A 129 8.88 -6.79 12.34
C LEU A 129 7.48 -6.50 12.88
N ILE A 130 6.73 -7.54 13.26
CA ILE A 130 5.38 -7.40 13.84
C ILE A 130 5.44 -6.61 15.17
N ALA A 131 6.42 -6.87 16.02
CA ALA A 131 6.58 -6.14 17.29
C ALA A 131 6.93 -4.65 17.07
N VAL A 132 7.75 -4.34 16.06
CA VAL A 132 8.06 -2.95 15.68
C VAL A 132 6.82 -2.27 15.11
N ALA A 133 6.06 -2.94 14.24
CA ALA A 133 4.80 -2.43 13.71
C ALA A 133 3.78 -2.16 14.84
N ALA A 134 3.69 -3.04 15.83
CA ALA A 134 2.84 -2.84 17.01
C ALA A 134 3.19 -1.55 17.76
N THR A 135 4.50 -1.31 17.94
CA THR A 135 5.01 -0.10 18.59
C THR A 135 4.68 1.15 17.77
N ALA A 136 4.93 1.12 16.46
CA ALA A 136 4.65 2.24 15.56
C ALA A 136 3.15 2.57 15.47
N CYS A 137 2.28 1.57 15.43
CA CYS A 137 0.83 1.74 15.50
C CYS A 137 0.39 2.37 16.84
N ALA A 138 0.93 1.89 17.96
CA ALA A 138 0.63 2.44 19.28
C ALA A 138 1.05 3.92 19.41
N ASP A 139 2.23 4.28 18.90
CA ASP A 139 2.71 5.67 18.85
C ASP A 139 1.82 6.57 17.98
N SER A 140 1.05 5.97 17.06
CA SER A 140 0.05 6.66 16.21
C SER A 140 -1.38 6.53 16.74
N PHE A 141 -1.58 6.03 17.96
CA PHE A 141 -2.88 5.83 18.60
C PHE A 141 -3.85 4.93 17.81
N VAL A 142 -3.32 3.99 17.03
CA VAL A 142 -4.11 2.98 16.31
C VAL A 142 -3.73 1.57 16.77
N PRO A 143 -4.66 0.60 16.81
CA PRO A 143 -4.31 -0.78 17.11
C PRO A 143 -3.50 -1.38 15.96
N LEU A 144 -2.73 -2.42 16.21
CA LEU A 144 -2.14 -3.22 15.13
C LEU A 144 -3.24 -4.09 14.47
N PRO A 145 -3.36 -4.09 13.13
CA PRO A 145 -4.16 -5.10 12.42
C PRO A 145 -3.71 -6.52 12.73
N THR A 146 -4.60 -7.50 12.57
CA THR A 146 -4.23 -8.91 12.78
C THR A 146 -3.49 -9.43 11.55
N PHE A 147 -2.21 -9.75 11.71
CA PHE A 147 -1.40 -10.46 10.73
C PHE A 147 -0.27 -11.22 11.44
N GLY A 148 0.32 -12.19 10.75
CA GLY A 148 1.33 -13.08 11.29
C GLY A 148 2.56 -13.25 10.40
N PRO A 149 3.51 -14.11 10.83
CA PRO A 149 4.75 -14.34 10.10
C PRO A 149 4.58 -14.80 8.65
N ALA A 150 3.48 -15.52 8.35
CA ALA A 150 3.18 -15.97 6.99
C ALA A 150 2.87 -14.79 6.06
N ASP A 151 2.06 -13.84 6.53
CA ASP A 151 1.72 -12.62 5.76
C ASP A 151 2.98 -11.77 5.54
N VAL A 152 3.85 -11.67 6.55
CA VAL A 152 5.15 -10.99 6.40
C VAL A 152 6.01 -11.64 5.32
N ALA A 153 6.05 -12.96 5.26
CA ALA A 153 6.78 -13.68 4.22
C ALA A 153 6.17 -13.42 2.83
N ALA A 154 4.85 -13.43 2.71
CA ALA A 154 4.14 -13.17 1.47
C ALA A 154 4.38 -11.74 0.94
N VAL A 155 4.28 -10.72 1.80
CA VAL A 155 4.61 -9.33 1.42
C VAL A 155 6.06 -9.22 0.97
N ARG A 156 7.01 -9.85 1.68
CA ARG A 156 8.43 -9.85 1.30
C ARG A 156 8.66 -10.45 -0.07
N ASP A 157 7.98 -11.54 -0.40
CA ASP A 157 8.13 -12.19 -1.70
C ASP A 157 7.56 -11.34 -2.84
N GLN A 158 6.44 -10.66 -2.61
CA GLN A 158 5.89 -9.67 -3.55
C GLN A 158 6.86 -8.50 -3.79
N ILE A 159 7.37 -7.91 -2.70
CA ILE A 159 8.38 -6.82 -2.76
C ILE A 159 9.63 -7.29 -3.48
N ARG A 160 10.13 -8.50 -3.21
CA ARG A 160 11.32 -9.08 -3.86
C ARG A 160 11.09 -9.26 -5.36
N GLY A 161 9.93 -9.79 -5.73
CA GLY A 161 9.54 -9.98 -7.12
C GLY A 161 9.49 -8.65 -7.89
N PHE A 162 8.86 -7.63 -7.31
CA PHE A 162 8.83 -6.28 -7.87
C PHE A 162 10.23 -5.66 -7.95
N SER A 163 11.02 -5.76 -6.88
CA SER A 163 12.39 -5.21 -6.80
C SER A 163 13.29 -5.75 -7.91
N ALA A 164 13.21 -7.05 -8.20
CA ALA A 164 14.02 -7.70 -9.21
C ALA A 164 13.78 -7.13 -10.62
N ARG A 165 12.59 -6.63 -10.90
CA ARG A 165 12.23 -5.98 -12.18
C ARG A 165 12.47 -4.47 -12.14
N TRP A 166 12.10 -3.83 -11.03
CA TRP A 166 12.15 -2.38 -10.88
C TRP A 166 13.56 -1.81 -10.79
N LEU A 167 14.43 -2.40 -9.97
CA LEU A 167 15.76 -1.86 -9.69
C LEU A 167 16.66 -1.74 -10.94
N PRO A 168 16.83 -2.79 -11.78
CA PRO A 168 17.67 -2.70 -12.97
C PRO A 168 17.05 -1.88 -14.12
N ALA A 169 15.76 -1.56 -14.04
CA ALA A 169 15.07 -0.88 -15.13
C ALA A 169 15.51 0.58 -15.32
N ALA A 170 15.51 1.05 -16.57
CA ALA A 170 15.75 2.45 -16.92
C ALA A 170 14.51 3.31 -16.62
N PRO A 171 14.66 4.65 -16.47
CA PRO A 171 13.52 5.56 -16.48
C PRO A 171 12.65 5.36 -17.73
N GLY A 172 11.33 5.41 -17.56
CA GLY A 172 10.33 5.07 -18.57
C GLY A 172 9.77 3.65 -18.46
N HIS A 173 10.40 2.76 -17.68
CA HIS A 173 9.84 1.44 -17.36
C HIS A 173 8.54 1.55 -16.58
N GLY A 174 7.51 0.80 -16.98
CA GLY A 174 6.22 0.75 -16.30
C GLY A 174 5.92 -0.65 -15.79
N GLU A 175 5.50 -0.76 -14.53
CA GLU A 175 4.93 -1.98 -13.95
C GLU A 175 3.43 -1.76 -13.71
N THR A 176 2.58 -2.61 -14.28
CA THR A 176 1.15 -2.61 -13.97
C THR A 176 0.85 -3.68 -12.93
N ILE A 177 0.20 -3.27 -11.85
CA ILE A 177 -0.24 -4.11 -10.75
C ILE A 177 -1.77 -4.01 -10.67
N GLU A 178 -2.42 -5.14 -10.46
CA GLU A 178 -3.86 -5.21 -10.22
C GLU A 178 -4.12 -5.13 -8.72
N TRP A 179 -4.95 -4.18 -8.32
CA TRP A 179 -5.57 -4.12 -7.00
C TRP A 179 -6.92 -4.84 -7.08
N ARG A 180 -7.09 -5.87 -6.25
CA ARG A 180 -8.32 -6.67 -6.19
C ARG A 180 -9.04 -6.35 -4.89
N GLU A 181 -10.24 -5.81 -4.98
CA GLU A 181 -11.17 -5.85 -3.83
C GLU A 181 -11.50 -7.33 -3.59
N GLY A 182 -11.22 -7.83 -2.38
CA GLY A 182 -11.31 -9.27 -2.08
C GLY A 182 -12.73 -9.82 -2.24
N ASP A 183 -12.83 -11.14 -2.44
CA ASP A 183 -14.09 -11.91 -2.43
C ASP A 183 -14.76 -11.93 -1.04
#